data_AF-A0A3B6NJQ3-F1
#
_entry.id   AF-A0A3B6NJQ3-F1
#
_cell.length_a   1.000
_cell.length_b   1.000
_cell.length_c   1.000
_cell.angle_alpha   90.00
_cell.angle_beta   90.00
_cell.angle_gamma   90.00
#
_symmetry.space_group_name_H-M   'P 1'
#
loop_
_entity.id
_entity.type
_entity.pdbx_description
1 polymer ?
#
loop_
_entity_poly.entity_id
_entity_poly.type
_entity_poly.pdbx_seq_one_letter_code
_entity_poly.pdbx_strand_id
1 'polypeptide(L)'
;MEPRRAIHRRSGALLLLLAAVFAAAAGASASAIGDKCAACKAVASELEIGISSEKPRNHLDLRNRLNSKGQREGKVIDYRVSELRIVELLDDLCDKMQDYTLQKLESGEKEWVKVPSWSSFQTDKKAAARAHSKNLSSYCGRLLEETEDELAEWIKTSSAESADVSQALCQDISKHCQSTSATAPVDDEL
;
A
#
# COMPACT_ATOMS: atom_id res chain seq x y z
N MET A 1 -50.53 -21.39 48.56
CA MET A 1 -49.20 -20.76 48.75
C MET A 1 -48.27 -21.24 47.64
N GLU A 2 -47.87 -20.29 46.77
CA GLU A 2 -46.69 -20.14 45.89
C GLU A 2 -45.84 -21.32 45.35
N PRO A 3 -45.01 -21.12 44.28
CA PRO A 3 -45.19 -20.24 43.12
C PRO A 3 -44.86 -20.94 41.76
N ARG A 4 -45.33 -20.35 40.66
CA ARG A 4 -44.98 -20.73 39.28
C ARG A 4 -43.57 -20.25 38.94
N ARG A 5 -42.67 -21.16 38.51
CA ARG A 5 -41.38 -20.81 37.90
C ARG A 5 -41.58 -20.35 36.45
N ALA A 6 -41.23 -19.10 36.17
CA ALA A 6 -41.12 -18.58 34.81
C ALA A 6 -39.76 -18.99 34.21
N ILE A 7 -39.77 -19.83 33.18
CA ILE A 7 -38.57 -20.29 32.49
C ILE A 7 -38.53 -19.68 31.08
N HIS A 8 -37.51 -18.84 30.88
CA HIS A 8 -36.75 -18.64 29.63
C HIS A 8 -37.45 -18.03 28.41
N ARG A 9 -37.84 -16.76 28.50
CA ARG A 9 -38.03 -15.90 27.31
C ARG A 9 -36.86 -14.95 27.01
N ARG A 10 -35.84 -14.91 27.86
CA ARG A 10 -34.72 -13.95 27.75
C ARG A 10 -33.55 -14.45 26.88
N SER A 11 -33.33 -15.76 26.77
CA SER A 11 -32.18 -16.31 26.02
C SER A 11 -32.31 -16.17 24.51
N GLY A 12 -33.53 -16.26 23.96
CA GLY A 12 -33.76 -16.11 22.51
C GLY A 12 -33.53 -14.68 22.02
N ALA A 13 -33.89 -13.67 22.82
CA ALA A 13 -33.68 -12.27 22.47
C ALA A 13 -32.18 -11.90 22.46
N LEU A 14 -31.40 -12.45 23.39
CA LEU A 14 -29.95 -12.21 23.46
C LEU A 14 -29.20 -12.89 22.31
N LEU A 15 -29.62 -14.11 21.91
CA LEU A 15 -29.08 -14.82 20.75
C LEU A 15 -29.41 -14.11 19.42
N LEU A 16 -30.62 -13.56 19.29
CA LEU A 16 -31.02 -12.78 18.11
C LEU A 16 -30.27 -11.44 18.01
N LEU A 17 -30.02 -10.77 19.15
CA LEU A 17 -29.23 -9.55 19.20
C LEU A 17 -27.74 -9.81 18.85
N LEU A 18 -27.17 -10.91 19.36
CA LEU A 18 -25.81 -11.32 18.99
C LEU A 18 -25.70 -11.67 17.51
N ALA A 19 -26.67 -12.38 16.93
CA ALA A 19 -26.70 -12.69 15.50
C ALA A 19 -26.82 -11.42 14.63
N ALA A 20 -27.62 -10.43 15.06
CA ALA A 20 -27.74 -9.14 14.37
C ALA A 20 -26.43 -8.33 14.40
N VAL A 21 -25.69 -8.36 15.52
CA VAL A 21 -24.37 -7.72 15.64
C VAL A 21 -23.33 -8.42 14.76
N PHE A 22 -23.33 -9.75 14.72
CA PHE A 22 -22.44 -10.51 13.82
C PHE A 22 -22.74 -10.26 12.33
N ALA A 23 -24.02 -10.15 11.96
CA ALA A 23 -24.40 -9.80 10.58
C ALA A 23 -23.99 -8.36 10.20
N ALA A 24 -24.04 -7.42 11.14
CA ALA A 24 -23.58 -6.04 10.91
C ALA A 24 -22.05 -5.94 10.75
N ALA A 25 -21.28 -6.81 11.41
CA ALA A 25 -19.82 -6.84 11.30
C ALA A 25 -19.31 -7.47 9.98
N ALA A 26 -20.11 -8.30 9.32
CA ALA A 26 -19.75 -8.94 8.05
C ALA A 26 -19.78 -7.98 6.84
N GLY A 27 -20.23 -6.73 7.02
CA GLY A 27 -20.38 -5.73 5.97
C GLY A 27 -19.18 -4.81 5.74
N ALA A 28 -18.07 -4.95 6.47
CA ALA A 28 -16.84 -4.23 6.19
C ALA A 28 -16.14 -4.87 4.98
N SER A 29 -16.77 -4.73 3.81
CA SER A 29 -16.10 -5.00 2.54
C SER A 29 -14.96 -4.00 2.44
N ALA A 30 -13.71 -4.47 2.53
CA ALA A 30 -12.60 -3.70 2.00
C ALA A 30 -12.97 -3.41 0.55
N SER A 31 -13.32 -2.15 0.23
CA SER A 31 -13.67 -1.75 -1.13
C SER A 31 -12.49 -2.13 -2.01
N ALA A 32 -12.64 -3.22 -2.78
CA ALA A 32 -11.62 -3.65 -3.70
C ALA A 32 -11.34 -2.48 -4.64
N ILE A 33 -10.08 -2.04 -4.68
CA ILE A 33 -9.66 -1.08 -5.70
C ILE A 33 -9.97 -1.71 -7.05
N GLY A 34 -10.86 -1.04 -7.81
CA GLY A 34 -11.35 -1.56 -9.08
C GLY A 34 -10.24 -1.64 -10.13
N ASP A 35 -9.33 -0.67 -10.14
CA ASP A 35 -8.15 -0.66 -11.01
C ASP A 35 -6.87 -0.83 -10.18
N LYS A 36 -6.47 -2.09 -10.01
CA LYS A 36 -5.23 -2.43 -9.30
C LYS A 36 -3.98 -1.95 -10.03
N CYS A 37 -4.00 -1.92 -11.36
CA CYS A 37 -2.86 -1.48 -12.14
C CYS A 37 -2.60 0.02 -11.93
N ALA A 38 -3.63 0.85 -12.07
CA ALA A 38 -3.50 2.29 -11.82
C ALA A 38 -3.10 2.60 -10.37
N ALA A 39 -3.66 1.88 -9.39
CA ALA A 39 -3.28 2.04 -7.99
C ALA A 39 -1.83 1.60 -7.73
N CYS A 40 -1.38 0.50 -8.33
CA CYS A 40 0.01 0.06 -8.25
C CYS A 40 0.96 1.12 -8.80
N LYS A 41 0.64 1.67 -9.99
CA LYS A 41 1.46 2.71 -10.63
C LYS A 41 1.59 3.97 -9.77
N ALA A 42 0.55 4.35 -9.03
CA ALA A 42 0.62 5.45 -8.08
C ALA A 42 1.60 5.15 -6.92
N VAL A 43 1.57 3.94 -6.36
CA VAL A 43 2.53 3.49 -5.33
C VAL A 43 3.96 3.47 -5.90
N ALA A 44 4.13 2.88 -7.08
CA ALA A 44 5.42 2.79 -7.76
C ALA A 44 6.04 4.16 -8.04
N SER A 45 5.21 5.14 -8.45
CA SER A 45 5.65 6.51 -8.68
C SER A 45 6.15 7.20 -7.41
N GLU A 46 5.48 7.02 -6.26
CA GLU A 46 6.00 7.55 -4.98
C GLU A 46 7.28 6.86 -4.52
N LEU A 47 7.42 5.54 -4.77
CA LEU A 47 8.66 4.82 -4.48
C LEU A 47 9.81 5.31 -5.37
N GLU A 48 9.56 5.55 -6.66
CA GLU A 48 10.52 6.13 -7.60
C GLU A 48 10.94 7.54 -7.17
N ILE A 49 10.01 8.37 -6.70
CA ILE A 49 10.33 9.67 -6.07
C ILE A 49 11.21 9.46 -4.82
N GLY A 50 10.90 8.47 -3.98
CA GLY A 50 11.72 8.09 -2.83
C GLY A 50 13.16 7.77 -3.21
N ILE A 51 13.34 6.86 -4.17
CA ILE A 51 14.66 6.43 -4.66
C ILE A 51 15.43 7.59 -5.30
N SER A 52 14.78 8.39 -6.16
CA SER A 52 15.41 9.51 -6.87
C SER A 52 15.78 10.69 -5.96
N SER A 53 15.12 10.81 -4.80
CA SER A 53 15.38 11.85 -3.80
C SER A 53 16.32 11.41 -2.67
N GLU A 54 16.81 10.17 -2.69
CA GLU A 54 17.77 9.66 -1.72
C GLU A 54 19.03 10.53 -1.68
N LYS A 55 19.44 10.93 -0.47
CA LYS A 55 20.71 11.62 -0.27
C LYS A 55 21.85 10.60 -0.31
N PRO A 56 22.99 10.90 -0.97
CA PRO A 56 24.16 10.03 -0.93
C PRO A 56 24.56 9.72 0.52
N ARG A 57 24.77 8.44 0.82
CA ARG A 57 25.17 7.95 2.14
C ARG A 57 26.45 7.13 2.08
N ASN A 58 27.20 7.16 3.17
CA ASN A 58 28.39 6.32 3.34
C ASN A 58 28.01 4.87 3.65
N HIS A 59 28.98 3.96 3.52
CA HIS A 59 28.84 2.58 3.98
C HIS A 59 28.42 2.51 5.46
N LEU A 60 27.58 1.53 5.78
CA LEU A 60 27.22 1.17 7.15
C LEU A 60 28.38 0.42 7.81
N ASP A 61 29.00 1.04 8.81
CA ASP A 61 30.07 0.43 9.61
C ASP A 61 29.47 -0.33 10.80
N LEU A 62 29.34 -1.66 10.68
CA LEU A 62 28.87 -2.54 11.75
C LEU A 62 30.04 -3.13 12.56
N ARG A 63 31.22 -2.52 12.51
CA ARG A 63 32.40 -2.96 13.28
C ARG A 63 32.37 -2.41 14.70
N ASN A 64 31.61 -3.07 15.57
CA ASN A 64 31.45 -2.65 16.96
C ASN A 64 32.54 -3.19 17.90
N ARG A 65 33.31 -4.21 17.49
CA ARG A 65 34.32 -4.87 18.34
C ARG A 65 35.74 -4.43 17.97
N LEU A 66 36.60 -4.26 18.96
CA LEU A 66 38.04 -4.10 18.77
C LEU A 66 38.75 -5.41 19.07
N ASN A 67 39.73 -5.77 18.24
CA ASN A 67 40.60 -6.90 18.50
C ASN A 67 41.77 -6.53 19.42
N SER A 68 42.59 -7.53 19.78
CA SER A 68 43.76 -7.35 20.64
C SER A 68 44.83 -6.39 20.08
N LYS A 69 44.76 -6.04 18.80
CA LYS A 69 45.63 -5.06 18.13
C LYS A 69 44.99 -3.67 18.00
N GLY A 70 43.81 -3.45 18.59
CA GLY A 70 43.07 -2.18 18.49
C GLY A 70 42.43 -1.92 17.14
N GLN A 71 42.29 -2.95 16.29
CA GLN A 71 41.61 -2.83 14.99
C GLN A 71 40.13 -3.19 15.12
N ARG A 72 39.29 -2.48 14.38
CA ARG A 72 37.85 -2.72 14.30
C ARG A 72 37.55 -4.01 13.53
N GLU A 73 36.80 -4.91 14.16
CA GLU A 73 36.30 -6.16 13.59
C GLU A 73 34.78 -6.10 13.36
N GLY A 74 34.34 -6.68 12.25
CA GLY A 74 32.93 -6.74 11.85
C GLY A 74 32.75 -6.50 10.35
N LYS A 75 31.52 -6.20 9.95
CA LYS A 75 31.13 -6.02 8.54
C LYS A 75 30.99 -4.53 8.21
N VAL A 76 31.44 -4.14 7.02
CA VAL A 76 31.11 -2.84 6.41
C VAL A 76 30.24 -3.14 5.20
N ILE A 77 29.04 -2.54 5.13
CA ILE A 77 28.05 -2.80 4.08
C ILE A 77 27.81 -1.52 3.30
N ASP A 78 27.73 -1.60 1.97
CA ASP A 78 27.23 -0.49 1.17
C ASP A 78 25.76 -0.20 1.51
N TYR A 79 25.46 1.08 1.77
CA TYR A 79 24.10 1.52 2.06
C TYR A 79 23.12 1.10 0.96
N ARG A 80 23.56 1.12 -0.30
CA ARG A 80 22.71 0.82 -1.47
C ARG A 80 22.14 -0.60 -1.47
N VAL A 81 22.87 -1.54 -0.87
CA VAL A 81 22.47 -2.95 -0.76
C VAL A 81 22.03 -3.32 0.67
N SER A 82 21.89 -2.32 1.55
CA SER A 82 21.53 -2.54 2.94
C SER A 82 20.03 -2.69 3.13
N GLU A 83 19.62 -3.53 4.08
CA GLU A 83 18.23 -3.64 4.54
C GLU A 83 17.72 -2.32 5.12
N LEU A 84 18.61 -1.54 5.74
CA LEU A 84 18.27 -0.22 6.28
C LEU A 84 17.74 0.72 5.19
N ARG A 85 18.35 0.74 3.99
CA ARG A 85 17.86 1.56 2.87
C ARG A 85 16.44 1.16 2.45
N ILE A 86 16.13 -0.13 2.43
CA ILE A 86 14.80 -0.63 2.09
C ILE A 86 13.78 -0.16 3.12
N VAL A 87 14.10 -0.31 4.42
CA VAL A 87 13.23 0.18 5.49
C VAL A 87 13.01 1.69 5.34
N GLU A 88 14.05 2.49 5.15
CA GLU A 88 13.92 3.94 4.97
C GLU A 88 13.11 4.34 3.73
N LEU A 89 13.12 3.55 2.65
CA LEU A 89 12.36 3.80 1.43
C LEU A 89 10.88 3.44 1.56
N LEU A 90 10.59 2.33 2.23
CA LEU A 90 9.23 1.82 2.41
C LEU A 90 8.52 2.48 3.60
N ASP A 91 9.28 3.08 4.53
CA ASP A 91 8.75 3.89 5.63
C ASP A 91 7.93 5.06 5.09
N ASP A 92 6.77 5.30 5.69
CA ASP A 92 5.76 6.28 5.29
C ASP A 92 5.26 6.20 3.83
N LEU A 93 5.70 5.24 3.00
CA LEU A 93 5.32 5.15 1.58
C LEU A 93 3.80 5.04 1.43
N CYS A 94 3.18 4.16 2.22
CA CYS A 94 1.73 3.97 2.20
C CYS A 94 0.96 5.12 2.86
N ASP A 95 1.61 5.93 3.71
CA ASP A 95 1.00 7.14 4.24
C ASP A 95 0.96 8.26 3.20
N LYS A 96 1.95 8.35 2.31
CA LYS A 96 1.93 9.28 1.17
C LYS A 96 0.75 9.03 0.22
N MET A 97 0.21 7.81 0.17
CA MET A 97 -1.01 7.51 -0.59
C MET A 97 -2.24 8.29 -0.08
N GLN A 98 -2.19 8.80 1.15
CA GLN A 98 -3.24 9.66 1.70
C GLN A 98 -3.28 11.06 1.05
N ASP A 99 -2.26 11.41 0.26
CA ASP A 99 -2.20 12.62 -0.56
C ASP A 99 -2.70 12.39 -1.99
N TYR A 100 -3.21 11.21 -2.32
CA TYR A 100 -3.77 10.93 -3.64
C TYR A 100 -5.29 10.90 -3.61
N THR A 101 -5.92 11.19 -4.75
CA THR A 101 -7.35 10.96 -4.93
C THR A 101 -7.65 10.46 -6.34
N LEU A 102 -8.82 9.85 -6.51
CA LEU A 102 -9.26 9.34 -7.80
C LEU A 102 -10.06 10.41 -8.53
N GLN A 103 -9.54 10.89 -9.65
CA GLN A 103 -10.19 11.89 -10.50
C GLN A 103 -10.71 11.23 -11.77
N LYS A 104 -11.88 11.68 -12.26
CA LYS A 104 -12.40 11.28 -13.57
C LYS A 104 -11.90 12.28 -14.61
N LEU A 105 -11.20 11.79 -15.62
CA LEU A 105 -10.76 12.56 -16.79
C LEU A 105 -11.93 12.87 -17.72
N GLU A 106 -11.73 13.81 -18.64
CA GLU A 106 -12.73 14.15 -19.66
C GLU A 106 -13.05 12.96 -20.58
N SER A 107 -12.08 12.08 -20.81
CA SER A 107 -12.24 10.81 -21.53
C SER A 107 -13.17 9.81 -20.82
N GLY A 108 -13.50 10.05 -19.55
CA GLY A 108 -14.27 9.16 -18.71
C GLY A 108 -13.44 8.18 -17.88
N GLU A 109 -12.14 8.05 -18.18
CA GLU A 109 -11.18 7.23 -17.44
C GLU A 109 -10.93 7.80 -16.03
N LYS A 110 -10.53 6.95 -15.09
CA LYS A 110 -10.21 7.35 -13.72
C LYS A 110 -8.70 7.27 -13.50
N GLU A 111 -8.14 8.32 -12.93
CA GLU A 111 -6.70 8.42 -12.67
C GLU A 111 -6.43 8.81 -11.22
N TRP A 112 -5.38 8.24 -10.63
CA TRP A 112 -4.89 8.63 -9.32
C TRP A 112 -4.01 9.87 -9.44
N VAL A 113 -4.44 10.96 -8.83
CA VAL A 113 -3.74 12.24 -8.87
C VAL A 113 -3.35 12.69 -7.47
N LYS A 114 -2.15 13.26 -7.34
CA LYS A 114 -1.67 13.83 -6.09
C LYS A 114 -2.36 15.16 -5.81
N VAL A 115 -2.95 15.29 -4.63
CA VAL A 115 -3.64 16.48 -4.14
C VAL A 115 -2.61 17.41 -3.49
N PRO A 116 -2.27 18.56 -4.09
CA PRO A 116 -1.25 19.46 -3.54
C PRO A 116 -1.69 20.14 -2.24
N SER A 117 -2.99 20.38 -2.09
CA SER A 117 -3.57 20.90 -0.86
C SER A 117 -5.00 20.43 -0.67
N TRP A 118 -5.26 19.85 0.50
CA TRP A 118 -6.61 19.44 0.90
C TRP A 118 -7.49 20.59 1.38
N SER A 119 -6.94 21.80 1.57
CA SER A 119 -7.72 22.98 1.96
C SER A 119 -8.44 23.61 0.77
N SER A 120 -7.90 23.47 -0.44
CA SER A 120 -8.52 23.98 -1.68
C SER A 120 -9.57 23.04 -2.27
N PHE A 121 -9.70 21.82 -1.72
CA PHE A 121 -10.66 20.84 -2.21
C PHE A 121 -12.10 21.22 -1.83
N GLN A 122 -13.03 21.16 -2.80
CA GLN A 122 -14.44 21.46 -2.56
C GLN A 122 -14.99 20.60 -1.42
N THR A 123 -15.67 21.23 -0.46
CA THR A 123 -16.05 20.61 0.83
C THR A 123 -16.98 19.41 0.66
N ASP A 124 -17.89 19.47 -0.31
CA ASP A 124 -18.82 18.41 -0.69
C ASP A 124 -18.11 17.17 -1.26
N LYS A 125 -17.05 17.35 -2.04
CA LYS A 125 -16.28 16.25 -2.65
C LYS A 125 -15.14 15.74 -1.78
N LYS A 126 -14.74 16.52 -0.76
CA LYS A 126 -13.60 16.22 0.11
C LYS A 126 -13.74 14.89 0.84
N ALA A 127 -14.94 14.54 1.32
CA ALA A 127 -15.17 13.29 2.04
C ALA A 127 -14.95 12.06 1.14
N ALA A 128 -15.53 12.06 -0.06
CA ALA A 128 -15.33 11.00 -1.05
C ALA A 128 -13.87 10.91 -1.49
N ALA A 129 -13.23 12.06 -1.75
CA ALA A 129 -11.82 12.12 -2.12
C ALA A 129 -10.91 11.50 -1.04
N ARG A 130 -11.16 11.80 0.24
CA ARG A 130 -10.44 11.20 1.38
C ARG A 130 -10.70 9.71 1.54
N ALA A 131 -11.90 9.25 1.23
CA ALA A 131 -12.20 7.82 1.22
C ALA A 131 -11.36 7.09 0.14
N HIS A 132 -11.19 7.69 -1.04
CA HIS A 132 -10.29 7.16 -2.07
C HIS A 132 -8.83 7.09 -1.57
N SER A 133 -8.32 8.14 -0.94
CA SER A 133 -6.95 8.15 -0.40
C SER A 133 -6.71 7.04 0.63
N LYS A 134 -7.67 6.84 1.55
CA LYS A 134 -7.60 5.77 2.55
C LYS A 134 -7.62 4.37 1.91
N ASN A 135 -8.42 4.19 0.86
CA ASN A 135 -8.45 2.94 0.12
C ASN A 135 -7.12 2.68 -0.60
N LEU A 136 -6.49 3.72 -1.18
CA LEU A 136 -5.16 3.59 -1.81
C LEU A 136 -4.07 3.26 -0.79
N SER A 137 -4.08 3.92 0.37
CA SER A 137 -3.16 3.61 1.48
C SER A 137 -3.32 2.16 1.97
N SER A 138 -4.56 1.70 2.14
CA SER A 138 -4.83 0.30 2.52
C SER A 138 -4.43 -0.70 1.44
N TYR A 139 -4.52 -0.32 0.16
CA TYR A 139 -4.02 -1.13 -0.95
C TYR A 139 -2.50 -1.20 -0.96
N CYS A 140 -1.81 -0.09 -0.73
CA CYS A 140 -0.36 -0.05 -0.62
C CYS A 140 0.14 -0.98 0.49
N GLY A 141 -0.50 -0.96 1.67
CA GLY A 141 -0.15 -1.86 2.77
C GLY A 141 -0.17 -3.33 2.34
N ARG A 142 -1.28 -3.77 1.72
CA ARG A 142 -1.40 -5.16 1.20
C ARG A 142 -0.40 -5.46 0.10
N LEU A 143 -0.14 -4.50 -0.79
CA LEU A 143 0.85 -4.64 -1.85
C LEU A 143 2.24 -4.89 -1.26
N LEU A 144 2.66 -4.10 -0.26
CA LEU A 144 3.95 -4.29 0.38
C LEU A 144 4.01 -5.59 1.19
N GLU A 145 2.96 -5.93 1.93
CA GLU A 145 2.87 -7.22 2.64
C GLU A 145 3.07 -8.43 1.71
N GLU A 146 2.52 -8.36 0.49
CA GLU A 146 2.63 -9.43 -0.50
C GLU A 146 3.98 -9.44 -1.24
N THR A 147 4.69 -8.31 -1.32
CA THR A 147 5.82 -8.12 -2.25
C THR A 147 7.14 -7.73 -1.61
N GLU A 148 7.19 -7.53 -0.29
CA GLU A 148 8.36 -6.97 0.43
C GLU A 148 9.66 -7.69 0.09
N ASP A 149 9.69 -9.03 0.11
CA ASP A 149 10.91 -9.81 -0.14
C ASP A 149 11.46 -9.62 -1.56
N GLU A 150 10.61 -9.77 -2.58
CA GLU A 150 11.00 -9.63 -3.98
C GLU A 150 11.36 -8.18 -4.33
N LEU A 151 10.61 -7.22 -3.78
CA LEU A 151 10.88 -5.80 -3.94
C LEU A 151 12.19 -5.40 -3.27
N ALA A 152 12.48 -5.92 -2.07
CA ALA A 152 13.74 -5.67 -1.37
C ALA A 152 14.95 -6.15 -2.19
N GLU A 153 14.89 -7.35 -2.75
CA GLU A 153 15.95 -7.87 -3.61
C GLU A 153 16.10 -7.05 -4.90
N TRP A 154 14.99 -6.62 -5.50
CA TRP A 154 15.03 -5.72 -6.65
C TRP A 154 15.68 -4.36 -6.31
N ILE A 155 15.35 -3.76 -5.17
CA ILE A 155 15.93 -2.48 -4.72
C ILE A 155 17.45 -2.60 -4.47
N LYS A 156 17.90 -3.74 -3.93
CA LYS A 156 19.34 -4.01 -3.70
C LYS A 156 20.11 -4.18 -5.01
N THR A 157 19.50 -4.80 -6.02
CA THR A 157 20.15 -5.16 -7.29
C THR A 157 20.07 -4.08 -8.35
N SER A 158 19.04 -3.22 -8.31
CA SER A 158 18.89 -2.04 -9.16
C SER A 158 19.91 -0.95 -8.80
N SER A 159 21.15 -1.19 -9.22
CA SER A 159 22.31 -0.38 -8.85
C SER A 159 22.57 0.81 -9.79
N ALA A 160 21.67 1.21 -10.69
CA ALA A 160 21.87 2.40 -11.52
C ALA A 160 20.59 2.96 -12.14
N GLU A 161 20.59 4.29 -12.29
CA GLU A 161 19.62 5.17 -12.92
C GLU A 161 18.91 4.52 -14.12
N SER A 162 17.56 4.60 -14.15
CA SER A 162 16.62 4.08 -15.18
C SER A 162 15.91 2.75 -14.93
N ALA A 163 16.04 2.15 -13.74
CA ALA A 163 15.21 0.99 -13.40
C ALA A 163 13.74 1.44 -13.20
N ASP A 164 12.87 1.05 -14.13
CA ASP A 164 11.44 1.37 -14.09
C ASP A 164 10.78 0.64 -12.91
N VAL A 165 10.55 1.38 -11.82
CA VAL A 165 9.90 0.87 -10.59
C VAL A 165 8.51 0.36 -10.88
N SER A 166 7.78 1.00 -11.81
CA SER A 166 6.42 0.61 -12.19
C SER A 166 6.44 -0.73 -12.93
N GLN A 167 7.38 -0.94 -13.86
CA GLN A 167 7.54 -2.24 -14.50
C GLN A 167 7.85 -3.33 -13.47
N ALA A 168 8.85 -3.12 -12.62
CA ALA A 168 9.27 -4.11 -11.64
C ALA A 168 8.16 -4.44 -10.63
N LEU A 169 7.61 -3.42 -9.95
CA LEU A 169 6.62 -3.62 -8.91
C LEU A 169 5.27 -4.09 -9.47
N CYS A 170 4.80 -3.46 -10.56
CA CYS A 170 3.42 -3.65 -11.01
C CYS A 170 3.22 -4.74 -12.05
N GLN A 171 4.24 -5.07 -12.84
CA GLN A 171 4.16 -6.15 -13.84
C GLN A 171 4.87 -7.40 -13.34
N ASP A 172 6.13 -7.28 -12.91
CA ASP A 172 6.97 -8.44 -12.65
C ASP A 172 6.68 -9.07 -11.28
N ILE A 173 6.61 -8.25 -10.23
CA ILE A 173 6.46 -8.70 -8.84
C ILE A 173 4.98 -8.92 -8.49
N SER A 174 4.16 -7.86 -8.47
CA SER A 174 2.75 -7.96 -8.03
C SER A 174 1.78 -8.47 -9.10
N LYS A 175 2.16 -8.39 -10.38
CA LYS A 175 1.33 -8.78 -11.53
C LYS A 175 -0.05 -8.09 -11.56
N HIS A 176 -0.13 -6.89 -10.98
CA HIS A 176 -1.33 -6.08 -10.97
C HIS A 176 -1.58 -5.34 -12.30
N CYS A 177 -0.55 -5.22 -13.13
CA CYS A 177 -0.64 -4.77 -14.52
C CYS A 177 -0.34 -5.95 -15.46
N GLN A 178 -1.12 -6.07 -16.54
CA GLN A 178 -0.81 -7.00 -17.62
C GLN A 178 0.32 -6.44 -18.48
N SER A 179 1.33 -7.25 -18.81
CA SER A 179 2.28 -6.94 -19.88
C SER A 179 1.51 -6.90 -21.20
N THR A 180 1.39 -5.72 -21.82
CA THR A 180 0.57 -5.52 -23.01
C THR A 180 1.02 -6.44 -24.14
N SER A 181 0.25 -7.51 -24.33
CA SER A 181 0.23 -8.32 -25.55
C SER A 181 -1.17 -8.85 -25.82
N ALA A 182 -2.17 -7.96 -25.82
CA ALA A 182 -3.39 -8.08 -26.62
C ALA A 182 -4.28 -6.84 -26.44
N THR A 183 -4.40 -6.06 -27.51
CA THR A 183 -5.57 -5.23 -27.76
C THR A 183 -6.77 -6.17 -27.88
N ALA A 184 -7.72 -6.11 -26.94
CA ALA A 184 -9.05 -6.67 -27.16
C ALA A 184 -9.94 -5.56 -27.76
N PRO A 185 -10.61 -5.77 -28.90
CA PRO A 185 -11.60 -4.82 -29.41
C PRO A 185 -12.89 -4.84 -28.57
N VAL A 186 -13.59 -3.72 -28.69
CA VAL A 186 -14.88 -3.29 -28.12
C VAL A 186 -16.01 -4.30 -28.34
N ASP A 187 -16.88 -4.46 -27.33
CA ASP A 187 -18.29 -4.82 -27.54
C ASP A 187 -19.17 -3.71 -26.91
N ASP A 188 -19.62 -2.78 -27.76
CA ASP A 188 -20.75 -1.87 -27.55
C ASP A 188 -21.99 -2.67 -27.95
N GLU A 189 -22.92 -2.92 -27.04
CA GLU A 189 -24.27 -3.36 -27.41
C GLU A 189 -25.33 -2.35 -26.93
N LEU A 190 -26.25 -2.14 -27.86
CA LEU A 190 -27.31 -1.14 -28.03
C LEU A 190 -28.30 -0.99 -26.85
#